data_AF-A0A9J6E0Z3-F1
#
_entry.id   AF-A0A9J6E0Z3-F1
#
_cell.length_a   1.000
_cell.length_b   1.000
_cell.length_c   1.000
_cell.angle_alpha   90.00
_cell.angle_beta   90.00
_cell.angle_gamma   90.00
#
_symmetry.space_group_name_H-M   'P 1'
#
loop_
_entity.id
_entity.type
_entity.pdbx_description
1 polymer ?
#
loop_
_entity_poly.entity_id
_entity_poly.type
_entity_poly.pdbx_seq_one_letter_code
_entity_poly.pdbx_strand_id
1 'polypeptide(L)'
;MDSAGSATDPTAQEDARPSGAAVAAIQHVNLPPFWPNSPSTWFLQVEVHFRLRQITSQQTRHWHLVSCLPLNVADDLADILASPHPSHPYDTLKAAIISRKSESEHSRLQQLIAATELGDCRPSQLLRRMRQLLGGPSAPQKEKLLRELFLRRLPQSMVSVLVAAGDVPVDTLAEMADRVADYSWAHSLNAVTTLPPATAAHPALASIENRLDALVRRLDDFVPAHRRPSSRFQMHSRSSTPPRSPELRPPDAPRDVSSSTVCWYHRRFGASAPKCTRPCCWSGNATTGH
;
A
#
# COMPACT_ATOMS: atom_id res chain seq x y z
N MET A 1 -15.56 107.49 34.80
CA MET A 1 -16.69 107.71 33.87
C MET A 1 -16.59 106.63 32.84
N ASP A 2 -17.63 105.79 32.78
CA ASP A 2 -18.05 104.98 31.62
C ASP A 2 -17.13 103.88 31.05
N SER A 3 -17.65 102.77 30.51
CA SER A 3 -18.93 102.06 30.71
C SER A 3 -18.86 100.71 29.96
N ALA A 4 -19.44 99.64 30.52
CA ALA A 4 -19.70 98.32 29.90
C ALA A 4 -18.50 97.53 29.28
N GLY A 5 -18.50 96.20 29.19
CA GLY A 5 -19.50 95.21 29.62
C GLY A 5 -19.95 94.29 28.48
N SER A 6 -19.31 93.13 28.30
CA SER A 6 -19.89 91.94 27.66
C SER A 6 -19.03 90.69 27.87
N ALA A 7 -19.70 89.54 27.99
CA ALA A 7 -19.11 88.25 28.33
C ALA A 7 -18.90 87.35 27.09
N THR A 8 -18.04 86.34 27.22
CA THR A 8 -18.25 85.00 26.63
C THR A 8 -17.36 83.99 27.34
N ASP A 9 -17.85 82.75 27.46
CA ASP A 9 -17.32 81.69 28.35
C ASP A 9 -16.43 80.69 27.55
N PRO A 10 -16.04 79.48 28.01
CA PRO A 10 -14.63 79.09 27.99
C PRO A 10 -14.33 77.99 26.94
N THR A 11 -13.20 78.08 26.25
CA THR A 11 -12.75 77.00 25.36
C THR A 11 -11.98 75.94 26.14
N ALA A 12 -12.67 74.86 26.51
CA ALA A 12 -12.01 73.63 26.97
C ALA A 12 -11.25 72.98 25.79
N GLN A 13 -9.98 72.64 26.01
CA GLN A 13 -9.19 71.83 25.07
C GLN A 13 -9.03 70.42 25.68
N GLU A 14 -9.77 69.47 25.13
CA GLU A 14 -9.98 68.13 25.70
C GLU A 14 -8.80 67.17 25.50
N ASP A 15 -8.72 66.14 26.35
CA ASP A 15 -7.64 65.15 26.39
C ASP A 15 -7.43 64.40 25.06
N ALA A 16 -6.21 64.49 24.52
CA ALA A 16 -5.75 63.60 23.46
C ALA A 16 -5.46 62.18 23.99
N ARG A 17 -6.51 61.41 24.30
CA ARG A 17 -6.38 59.96 24.53
C ARG A 17 -5.94 59.27 23.23
N PRO A 18 -4.85 58.47 23.23
CA PRO A 18 -4.55 57.64 22.07
C PRO A 18 -5.67 56.63 21.89
N SER A 19 -6.19 56.53 20.66
CA SER A 19 -7.23 55.57 20.30
C SER A 19 -6.71 54.14 20.50
N GLY A 20 -7.08 53.55 21.64
CA GLY A 20 -6.80 52.16 21.92
C GLY A 20 -7.54 51.31 20.91
N ALA A 21 -6.81 50.75 19.95
CA ALA A 21 -7.37 49.77 19.02
C ALA A 21 -8.01 48.65 19.85
N ALA A 22 -9.35 48.58 19.80
CA ALA A 22 -10.10 47.58 20.53
C ALA A 22 -9.72 46.20 20.00
N VAL A 23 -8.81 45.52 20.72
CA VAL A 23 -8.47 44.12 20.46
C VAL A 23 -9.75 43.33 20.68
N ALA A 24 -10.43 43.01 19.59
CA ALA A 24 -11.71 42.32 19.61
C ALA A 24 -11.55 41.04 20.44
N ALA A 25 -12.25 40.99 21.58
CA ALA A 25 -12.09 39.90 22.54
C ALA A 25 -12.26 38.56 21.82
N ILE A 26 -11.24 37.71 21.89
CA ILE A 26 -11.21 36.42 21.21
C ILE A 26 -12.26 35.53 21.87
N GLN A 27 -13.49 35.57 21.35
CA GLN A 27 -14.55 34.70 21.82
C GLN A 27 -14.17 33.26 21.48
N HIS A 28 -13.92 32.44 22.51
CA HIS A 28 -13.63 31.02 22.31
C HIS A 28 -14.82 30.31 21.67
N VAL A 29 -14.74 30.10 20.35
CA VAL A 29 -15.69 29.28 19.59
C VAL A 29 -15.23 27.83 19.66
N ASN A 30 -15.90 27.03 20.49
CA ASN A 30 -15.83 25.58 20.36
C ASN A 30 -16.68 25.17 19.16
N LEU A 31 -16.01 24.88 18.04
CA LEU A 31 -16.64 24.27 16.87
C LEU A 31 -16.87 22.77 17.09
N PRO A 32 -17.92 22.18 16.48
CA PRO A 32 -18.13 20.73 16.53
C PRO A 32 -17.00 19.98 15.81
N PRO A 33 -16.66 18.75 16.21
CA PRO A 33 -15.63 17.95 15.56
C PRO A 33 -15.96 17.73 14.08
N PHE A 34 -14.95 17.77 13.21
CA PHE A 34 -15.11 17.66 11.76
C PHE A 34 -15.74 16.32 11.32
N TRP A 35 -16.71 16.37 10.41
CA TRP A 35 -17.39 15.18 9.87
C TRP A 35 -16.91 14.86 8.45
N PRO A 36 -15.92 13.96 8.26
CA PRO A 36 -15.34 13.70 6.93
C PRO A 36 -16.30 13.03 5.94
N ASN A 37 -17.39 12.42 6.43
CA ASN A 37 -18.41 11.76 5.61
C ASN A 37 -19.58 12.70 5.20
N SER A 38 -19.63 13.92 5.75
CA SER A 38 -20.74 14.86 5.53
C SER A 38 -20.30 16.32 5.77
N PRO A 39 -19.24 16.80 5.09
CA PRO A 39 -18.66 18.12 5.33
C PRO A 39 -19.69 19.24 5.12
N SER A 40 -20.54 19.15 4.10
CA SER A 40 -21.60 20.13 3.82
C SER A 40 -22.57 20.30 4.99
N THR A 41 -22.95 19.21 5.67
CA THR A 41 -23.83 19.24 6.85
C THR A 41 -23.11 19.83 8.06
N TRP A 42 -21.84 19.46 8.27
CA TRP A 42 -21.00 20.05 9.32
C TRP A 42 -20.85 21.57 9.15
N PHE A 43 -20.65 22.05 7.92
CA PHE A 43 -20.58 23.49 7.62
C PHE A 43 -21.87 24.25 7.97
N LEU A 44 -23.05 23.66 7.76
CA LEU A 44 -24.32 24.29 8.19
C LEU A 44 -24.35 24.50 9.71
N GLN A 45 -23.85 23.53 10.49
CA GLN A 45 -23.76 23.65 11.94
C GLN A 45 -22.71 24.69 12.37
N VAL A 46 -21.51 24.67 11.76
CA VAL A 46 -20.45 25.65 11.99
C VAL A 46 -20.92 27.08 11.74
N GLU A 47 -21.69 27.32 10.68
CA GLU A 47 -22.26 28.63 10.39
C GLU A 47 -23.27 29.10 11.45
N VAL A 48 -24.07 28.20 12.01
CA VAL A 48 -24.95 28.54 13.14
C VAL A 48 -24.13 28.99 14.34
N HIS A 49 -23.03 28.30 14.68
CA HIS A 49 -22.13 28.72 15.75
C HIS A 49 -21.52 30.12 15.52
N PHE A 50 -21.14 30.46 14.28
CA PHE A 50 -20.66 31.81 13.96
C PHE A 50 -21.77 32.87 14.03
N ARG A 51 -22.98 32.58 13.54
CA ARG A 51 -24.13 33.51 13.60
C ARG A 51 -24.56 33.81 15.04
N LEU A 52 -24.65 32.79 15.89
CA LEU A 52 -24.99 32.95 17.32
C LEU A 52 -24.00 33.82 18.09
N ARG A 53 -22.75 33.94 17.60
CA ARG A 53 -21.67 34.73 18.22
C ARG A 53 -21.36 36.03 17.47
N GLN A 54 -22.19 36.40 16.49
CA GLN A 54 -22.01 37.60 15.64
C GLN A 54 -20.64 37.65 14.93
N ILE A 55 -20.04 36.50 14.63
CA ILE A 55 -18.75 36.42 13.93
C ILE A 55 -19.02 36.57 12.43
N THR A 56 -18.88 37.80 11.93
CA THR A 56 -19.10 38.19 10.53
C THR A 56 -17.81 38.21 9.70
N SER A 57 -16.66 38.48 10.34
CA SER A 57 -15.35 38.54 9.68
C SER A 57 -14.93 37.22 9.04
N GLN A 58 -14.66 37.26 7.72
CA GLN A 58 -14.10 36.14 6.95
C GLN A 58 -12.79 35.62 7.56
N GLN A 59 -11.90 36.53 7.98
CA GLN A 59 -10.60 36.19 8.55
C GLN A 59 -10.75 35.44 9.89
N THR A 60 -11.65 35.92 10.76
CA THR A 60 -11.90 35.29 12.07
C THR A 60 -12.54 33.91 11.91
N ARG A 61 -13.49 33.74 10.97
CA ARG A 61 -14.06 32.43 10.63
C ARG A 61 -13.00 31.47 10.09
N HIS A 62 -12.11 31.95 9.22
CA HIS A 62 -11.01 31.16 8.67
C HIS A 62 -10.08 30.65 9.79
N TRP A 63 -9.63 31.52 10.71
CA TRP A 63 -8.79 31.10 11.84
C TRP A 63 -9.45 30.05 12.74
N HIS A 64 -10.72 30.24 13.11
CA HIS A 64 -11.47 29.25 13.88
C HIS A 64 -11.58 27.91 13.14
N LEU A 65 -11.80 27.96 11.82
CA LEU A 65 -11.90 26.76 11.01
C LEU A 65 -10.57 26.00 10.95
N VAL A 66 -9.46 26.69 10.64
CA VAL A 66 -8.12 26.10 10.62
C VAL A 66 -7.75 25.47 11.97
N SER A 67 -8.11 26.11 13.10
CA SER A 67 -7.87 25.56 14.44
C SER A 67 -8.71 24.31 14.79
N CYS A 68 -9.73 23.98 13.99
CA CYS A 68 -10.63 22.84 14.17
C CYS A 68 -10.36 21.70 13.17
N LEU A 69 -9.55 21.95 12.12
CA LEU A 69 -9.25 20.92 11.11
C LEU A 69 -8.36 19.80 11.71
N PRO A 70 -8.75 18.52 11.57
CA PRO A 70 -7.85 17.42 11.90
C PRO A 70 -6.70 17.35 10.90
N LEU A 71 -5.52 16.91 11.35
CA LEU A 71 -4.26 16.99 10.59
C LEU A 71 -4.37 16.42 9.17
N ASN A 72 -4.98 15.25 9.02
CA ASN A 72 -5.16 14.60 7.72
C ASN A 72 -5.99 15.44 6.71
N VAL A 73 -6.87 16.32 7.19
CA VAL A 73 -7.66 17.22 6.33
C VAL A 73 -6.87 18.52 6.07
N ALA A 74 -6.02 18.95 6.99
CA ALA A 74 -5.11 20.07 6.77
C ALA A 74 -4.01 19.73 5.75
N ASP A 75 -3.43 18.53 5.83
CA ASP A 75 -2.46 18.01 4.86
C ASP A 75 -3.10 17.87 3.46
N ASP A 76 -4.32 17.33 3.38
CA ASP A 76 -5.18 17.28 2.17
C ASP A 76 -5.45 18.67 1.55
N LEU A 77 -5.11 19.79 2.23
CA LEU A 77 -5.42 21.18 1.87
C LEU A 77 -4.21 22.13 1.99
N ALA A 78 -3.00 21.60 2.13
CA ALA A 78 -1.80 22.39 2.45
C ALA A 78 -1.52 23.53 1.46
N ASP A 79 -1.82 23.35 0.17
CA ASP A 79 -1.69 24.37 -0.87
C ASP A 79 -2.64 25.58 -0.66
N ILE A 80 -3.87 25.32 -0.22
CA ILE A 80 -4.88 26.36 0.03
C ILE A 80 -4.66 27.06 1.38
N LEU A 81 -4.11 26.33 2.36
CA LEU A 81 -3.67 26.89 3.63
C LEU A 81 -2.39 27.73 3.50
N ALA A 82 -1.50 27.40 2.56
CA ALA A 82 -0.29 28.17 2.26
C ALA A 82 -0.57 29.50 1.53
N SER A 83 -1.59 29.54 0.66
CA SER A 83 -2.00 30.75 -0.06
C SER A 83 -3.51 31.02 0.09
N PRO A 84 -3.98 31.52 1.24
CA PRO A 84 -5.40 31.86 1.45
C PRO A 84 -5.83 33.06 0.61
N HIS A 85 -7.08 33.06 0.14
CA HIS A 85 -7.63 34.14 -0.69
C HIS A 85 -7.74 35.47 0.09
N PRO A 86 -7.27 36.61 -0.43
CA PRO A 86 -7.10 37.83 0.36
C PRO A 86 -8.40 38.45 0.91
N SER A 87 -9.53 38.29 0.22
CA SER A 87 -10.82 38.85 0.64
C SER A 87 -11.86 37.83 1.15
N HIS A 88 -11.68 36.54 0.84
CA HIS A 88 -12.65 35.48 1.13
C HIS A 88 -11.97 34.18 1.62
N PRO A 89 -11.10 34.24 2.64
CA PRO A 89 -10.31 33.08 3.10
C PRO A 89 -11.15 31.97 3.74
N TYR A 90 -12.35 32.26 4.28
CA TYR A 90 -13.25 31.23 4.80
C TYR A 90 -14.08 30.58 3.69
N ASP A 91 -14.68 31.36 2.79
CA ASP A 91 -15.53 30.81 1.71
C ASP A 91 -14.73 29.93 0.75
N THR A 92 -13.49 30.33 0.41
CA THR A 92 -12.60 29.54 -0.45
C THR A 92 -12.15 28.24 0.22
N LEU A 93 -11.74 28.28 1.48
CA LEU A 93 -11.38 27.08 2.25
C LEU A 93 -12.60 26.14 2.44
N LYS A 94 -13.79 26.69 2.70
CA LYS A 94 -15.05 25.93 2.76
C LYS A 94 -15.35 25.22 1.45
N ALA A 95 -15.32 25.95 0.33
CA ALA A 95 -15.59 25.40 -0.99
C ALA A 95 -14.60 24.27 -1.33
N ALA A 96 -13.31 24.47 -1.01
CA ALA A 96 -12.27 23.48 -1.21
C ALA A 96 -12.44 22.21 -0.36
N ILE A 97 -12.76 22.34 0.93
CA ILE A 97 -13.05 21.19 1.80
C ILE A 97 -14.22 20.38 1.23
N ILE A 98 -15.32 21.05 0.86
CA ILE A 98 -16.49 20.37 0.28
C ILE A 98 -16.11 19.69 -1.03
N SER A 99 -15.38 20.38 -1.92
CA SER A 99 -14.95 19.85 -3.22
C SER A 99 -14.00 18.64 -3.09
N ARG A 100 -12.90 18.74 -2.34
CA ARG A 100 -11.94 17.62 -2.22
C ARG A 100 -12.55 16.41 -1.54
N LYS A 101 -13.40 16.61 -0.52
CA LYS A 101 -14.08 15.48 0.12
C LYS A 101 -15.15 14.87 -0.81
N SER A 102 -15.92 15.67 -1.56
CA SER A 102 -16.92 15.14 -2.51
C SER A 102 -16.28 14.41 -3.70
N GLU A 103 -15.14 14.89 -4.20
CA GLU A 103 -14.39 14.22 -5.25
C GLU A 103 -13.80 12.88 -4.75
N SER A 104 -13.29 12.85 -3.51
CA SER A 104 -12.86 11.60 -2.86
C SER A 104 -14.02 10.62 -2.65
N GLU A 105 -15.22 11.09 -2.29
CA GLU A 105 -16.42 10.27 -2.17
C GLU A 105 -16.88 9.75 -3.54
N HIS A 106 -16.92 10.62 -4.56
CA HIS A 106 -17.29 10.24 -5.91
C HIS A 106 -16.34 9.18 -6.49
N SER A 107 -15.02 9.35 -6.34
CA SER A 107 -14.03 8.36 -6.75
C SER A 107 -14.23 7.02 -6.03
N ARG A 108 -14.59 7.02 -4.75
CA ARG A 108 -14.85 5.79 -3.98
C ARG A 108 -16.15 5.10 -4.40
N LEU A 109 -17.19 5.87 -4.70
CA LEU A 109 -18.46 5.35 -5.23
C LEU A 109 -18.27 4.81 -6.66
N GLN A 110 -17.51 5.51 -7.50
CA GLN A 110 -17.08 4.99 -8.80
C GLN A 110 -16.30 3.69 -8.63
N GLN A 111 -15.33 3.61 -7.73
CA GLN A 111 -14.59 2.37 -7.45
C GLN A 111 -15.50 1.24 -6.94
N LEU A 112 -16.53 1.54 -6.15
CA LEU A 112 -17.53 0.56 -5.70
C LEU A 112 -18.37 0.02 -6.88
N ILE A 113 -18.72 0.89 -7.83
CA ILE A 113 -19.50 0.57 -9.04
C ILE A 113 -18.61 -0.06 -10.14
N ALA A 114 -17.32 0.25 -10.17
CA ALA A 114 -16.33 -0.24 -11.13
C ALA A 114 -15.48 -1.41 -10.61
N ALA A 115 -15.57 -1.78 -9.33
CA ALA A 115 -15.02 -3.02 -8.80
C ALA A 115 -15.78 -4.23 -9.38
N THR A 116 -15.44 -4.56 -10.61
CA THR A 116 -15.94 -5.69 -11.36
C THR A 116 -15.35 -6.98 -10.80
N GLU A 117 -16.26 -7.94 -10.61
CA GLU A 117 -16.01 -9.35 -10.33
C GLU A 117 -15.46 -9.71 -8.94
N LEU A 118 -15.96 -10.84 -8.44
CA LEU A 118 -15.46 -11.49 -7.23
C LEU A 118 -14.01 -11.97 -7.42
N GLY A 119 -13.66 -12.38 -8.64
CA GLY A 119 -12.34 -12.93 -8.99
C GLY A 119 -11.98 -14.10 -8.06
N ASP A 120 -10.71 -14.14 -7.64
CA ASP A 120 -10.21 -15.09 -6.63
C ASP A 120 -10.43 -14.62 -5.18
N CYS A 121 -11.11 -13.49 -4.96
CA CYS A 121 -11.35 -12.98 -3.60
C CYS A 121 -12.50 -13.74 -2.93
N ARG A 122 -12.38 -14.00 -1.62
CA ARG A 122 -13.53 -14.53 -0.86
C ARG A 122 -14.67 -13.51 -0.80
N PRO A 123 -15.95 -13.94 -0.90
CA PRO A 123 -17.12 -13.07 -0.70
C PRO A 123 -17.04 -12.18 0.55
N SER A 124 -16.58 -12.69 1.69
CA SER A 124 -16.38 -11.87 2.91
C SER A 124 -15.31 -10.78 2.77
N GLN A 125 -14.26 -11.01 1.97
CA GLN A 125 -13.22 -10.03 1.67
C GLN A 125 -13.76 -8.93 0.73
N LEU A 126 -14.54 -9.31 -0.28
CA LEU A 126 -15.24 -8.38 -1.16
C LEU A 126 -16.16 -7.45 -0.34
N LEU A 127 -16.98 -8.01 0.56
CA LEU A 127 -17.87 -7.23 1.43
C LEU A 127 -17.09 -6.23 2.30
N ARG A 128 -15.97 -6.64 2.91
CA ARG A 128 -15.11 -5.75 3.71
C ARG A 128 -14.55 -4.60 2.88
N ARG A 129 -14.06 -4.87 1.66
CA ARG A 129 -13.59 -3.85 0.71
C ARG A 129 -14.71 -2.89 0.33
N MET A 130 -15.92 -3.39 0.07
CA MET A 130 -17.09 -2.55 -0.22
C MET A 130 -17.44 -1.62 0.94
N ARG A 131 -17.44 -2.13 2.19
CA ARG A 131 -17.66 -1.30 3.40
C ARG A 131 -16.61 -0.20 3.56
N GLN A 132 -15.33 -0.52 3.35
CA GLN A 132 -14.25 0.47 3.35
C GLN A 132 -14.48 1.56 2.30
N LEU A 133 -14.93 1.18 1.08
CA LEU A 133 -15.25 2.13 0.02
C LEU A 133 -16.46 3.04 0.37
N LEU A 134 -17.54 2.55 1.00
CA LEU A 134 -18.67 3.42 1.40
C LEU A 134 -18.34 4.38 2.56
N GLY A 135 -17.57 3.93 3.54
CA GLY A 135 -17.12 4.73 4.69
C GLY A 135 -18.20 5.24 5.66
N GLY A 136 -17.72 5.64 6.83
CA GLY A 136 -18.55 6.16 7.92
C GLY A 136 -19.42 5.08 8.58
N PRO A 137 -20.29 5.48 9.52
CA PRO A 137 -21.18 4.56 10.22
C PRO A 137 -22.19 3.91 9.26
N SER A 138 -22.59 2.68 9.61
CA SER A 138 -23.57 1.86 8.88
C SER A 138 -24.99 2.42 9.02
N ALA A 139 -25.28 3.49 8.28
CA ALA A 139 -26.66 3.94 8.10
C ALA A 139 -27.47 2.81 7.43
N PRO A 140 -28.73 2.54 7.84
CA PRO A 140 -29.49 1.39 7.34
C PRO A 140 -29.74 1.44 5.81
N GLN A 141 -29.77 2.64 5.22
CA GLN A 141 -29.84 2.82 3.76
C GLN A 141 -28.53 2.39 3.07
N LYS A 142 -27.36 2.68 3.65
CA LYS A 142 -26.06 2.20 3.15
C LYS A 142 -25.98 0.68 3.21
N GLU A 143 -26.53 0.06 4.25
CA GLU A 143 -26.52 -1.39 4.40
C GLU A 143 -27.42 -2.12 3.40
N LYS A 144 -28.63 -1.60 3.12
CA LYS A 144 -29.50 -2.12 2.04
C LYS A 144 -28.82 -2.02 0.66
N LEU A 145 -28.28 -0.84 0.33
CA LEU A 145 -27.52 -0.64 -0.91
C LEU A 145 -26.32 -1.60 -1.00
N LEU A 146 -25.61 -1.81 0.10
CA LEU A 146 -24.46 -2.70 0.16
C LEU A 146 -24.88 -4.17 -0.03
N ARG A 147 -26.02 -4.60 0.52
CA ARG A 147 -26.60 -5.93 0.27
C ARG A 147 -26.90 -6.15 -1.21
N GLU A 148 -27.60 -5.21 -1.84
CA GLU A 148 -27.99 -5.30 -3.26
C GLU A 148 -26.76 -5.32 -4.17
N LEU A 149 -25.80 -4.42 -3.94
CA LEU A 149 -24.54 -4.40 -4.67
C LEU A 149 -23.74 -5.69 -4.44
N PHE A 150 -23.69 -6.22 -3.21
CA PHE A 150 -22.95 -7.43 -2.90
C PHE A 150 -23.53 -8.63 -3.66
N LEU A 151 -24.84 -8.86 -3.57
CA LEU A 151 -25.53 -9.92 -4.33
C LEU A 151 -25.29 -9.80 -5.84
N ARG A 152 -25.33 -8.58 -6.39
CA ARG A 152 -25.08 -8.33 -7.83
C ARG A 152 -23.63 -8.62 -8.27
N ARG A 153 -22.67 -8.77 -7.34
CA ARG A 153 -21.26 -9.10 -7.64
C ARG A 153 -20.94 -10.59 -7.54
N LEU A 154 -21.82 -11.40 -6.95
CA LEU A 154 -21.60 -12.83 -6.78
C LEU A 154 -22.05 -13.62 -8.02
N PRO A 155 -21.45 -14.79 -8.31
CA PRO A 155 -21.94 -15.69 -9.36
C PRO A 155 -23.40 -16.11 -9.14
N GLN A 156 -24.18 -16.22 -10.22
CA GLN A 156 -25.60 -16.63 -10.21
C GLN A 156 -25.86 -17.91 -9.38
N SER A 157 -24.98 -18.91 -9.49
CA SER A 157 -25.05 -20.18 -8.73
C SER A 157 -24.90 -20.01 -7.21
N MET A 158 -24.24 -18.95 -6.78
CA MET A 158 -24.09 -18.59 -5.36
C MET A 158 -25.28 -17.75 -4.90
N VAL A 159 -25.71 -16.77 -5.72
CA VAL A 159 -26.87 -15.92 -5.42
C VAL A 159 -28.15 -16.73 -5.21
N SER A 160 -28.40 -17.77 -6.01
CA SER A 160 -29.60 -18.62 -5.87
C SER A 160 -29.69 -19.30 -4.50
N VAL A 161 -28.56 -19.77 -3.96
CA VAL A 161 -28.46 -20.36 -2.61
C VAL A 161 -28.64 -19.31 -1.52
N LEU A 162 -28.06 -18.12 -1.71
CA LEU A 162 -28.09 -17.04 -0.71
C LEU A 162 -29.44 -16.33 -0.62
N VAL A 163 -30.19 -16.22 -1.71
CA VAL A 163 -31.55 -15.65 -1.70
C VAL A 163 -32.50 -16.52 -0.88
N ALA A 164 -32.32 -17.85 -0.89
CA ALA A 164 -33.11 -18.77 -0.08
C ALA A 164 -32.87 -18.62 1.44
N ALA A 165 -31.80 -17.94 1.86
CA ALA A 165 -31.50 -17.69 3.28
C ALA A 165 -32.40 -16.60 3.91
N GLY A 166 -33.13 -15.82 3.10
CA GLY A 166 -34.02 -14.76 3.58
C GLY A 166 -33.31 -13.49 4.05
N ASP A 167 -33.97 -12.72 4.92
CA ASP A 167 -33.50 -11.40 5.39
C ASP A 167 -32.52 -11.52 6.58
N VAL A 168 -31.41 -12.20 6.35
CA VAL A 168 -30.25 -12.26 7.25
C VAL A 168 -29.28 -11.10 7.00
N PRO A 169 -28.56 -10.59 8.03
CA PRO A 169 -27.62 -9.46 7.86
C PRO A 169 -26.51 -9.77 6.84
N VAL A 170 -25.97 -8.73 6.20
CA VAL A 170 -25.10 -8.93 5.02
C VAL A 170 -23.79 -9.66 5.38
N ASP A 171 -23.30 -9.53 6.62
CA ASP A 171 -22.15 -10.29 7.11
C ASP A 171 -22.40 -11.80 7.12
N THR A 172 -23.52 -12.27 7.68
CA THR A 172 -23.83 -13.71 7.70
C THR A 172 -24.11 -14.23 6.30
N LEU A 173 -24.68 -13.40 5.42
CA LEU A 173 -24.83 -13.74 4.00
C LEU A 173 -23.46 -13.91 3.32
N ALA A 174 -22.45 -13.10 3.65
CA ALA A 174 -21.09 -13.27 3.15
C ALA A 174 -20.37 -14.49 3.75
N GLU A 175 -20.60 -14.84 5.02
CA GLU A 175 -20.11 -16.09 5.62
C GLU A 175 -20.73 -17.33 4.95
N MET A 176 -22.02 -17.28 4.61
CA MET A 176 -22.68 -18.33 3.82
C MET A 176 -22.09 -18.41 2.41
N ALA A 177 -21.81 -17.27 1.78
CA ALA A 177 -21.20 -17.17 0.46
C ALA A 177 -19.78 -17.80 0.43
N ASP A 178 -18.96 -17.55 1.45
CA ASP A 178 -17.65 -18.18 1.63
C ASP A 178 -17.77 -19.72 1.69
N ARG A 179 -18.75 -20.26 2.44
CA ARG A 179 -18.99 -21.72 2.52
C ARG A 179 -19.41 -22.33 1.18
N VAL A 180 -20.23 -21.61 0.39
CA VAL A 180 -20.62 -22.04 -0.96
C VAL A 180 -19.42 -22.03 -1.91
N ALA A 181 -18.53 -21.03 -1.80
CA ALA A 181 -17.29 -20.97 -2.58
C ALA A 181 -16.35 -22.15 -2.24
N ASP A 182 -16.13 -22.42 -0.94
CA ASP A 182 -15.28 -23.52 -0.47
C ASP A 182 -15.81 -24.90 -0.93
N TYR A 183 -17.14 -25.11 -0.89
CA TYR A 183 -17.77 -26.34 -1.40
C TYR A 183 -17.64 -26.49 -2.92
N SER A 184 -17.85 -25.41 -3.68
CA SER A 184 -17.70 -25.39 -5.14
C SER A 184 -16.26 -25.72 -5.55
N TRP A 185 -15.27 -25.14 -4.87
CA TRP A 185 -13.85 -25.41 -5.11
C TRP A 185 -13.49 -26.88 -4.84
N ALA A 186 -13.93 -27.43 -3.71
CA ALA A 186 -13.71 -28.84 -3.37
C ALA A 186 -14.32 -29.80 -4.40
N HIS A 187 -15.53 -29.50 -4.91
CA HIS A 187 -16.15 -30.30 -5.97
C HIS A 187 -15.43 -30.16 -7.32
N SER A 188 -14.90 -28.97 -7.66
CA SER A 188 -14.08 -28.79 -8.88
C SER A 188 -12.80 -29.63 -8.85
N LEU A 189 -12.11 -29.71 -7.71
CA LEU A 189 -10.92 -30.55 -7.55
C LEU A 189 -11.26 -32.06 -7.63
N ASN A 190 -12.38 -32.48 -7.02
CA ASN A 190 -12.82 -33.87 -7.09
C ASN A 190 -13.22 -34.28 -8.51
N ALA A 191 -13.83 -33.38 -9.29
CA ALA A 191 -14.23 -33.64 -10.68
C ALA A 191 -13.03 -33.85 -11.63
N VAL A 192 -11.86 -33.25 -11.35
CA VAL A 192 -10.62 -33.53 -12.09
C VAL A 192 -10.10 -34.95 -11.79
N THR A 193 -10.39 -35.47 -10.59
CA THR A 193 -9.90 -36.78 -10.12
C THR A 193 -10.80 -37.95 -10.56
N THR A 194 -12.05 -37.69 -10.95
CA THR A 194 -13.03 -38.72 -11.38
C THR A 194 -13.12 -38.93 -12.89
N LEU A 195 -12.31 -38.22 -13.69
CA LEU A 195 -12.09 -38.61 -15.08
C LEU A 195 -11.42 -40.00 -15.12
N PRO A 196 -11.94 -40.98 -15.88
CA PRO A 196 -11.19 -42.20 -16.15
C PRO A 196 -9.85 -41.81 -16.80
N PRO A 197 -8.76 -42.59 -16.61
CA PRO A 197 -7.44 -42.23 -17.12
C PRO A 197 -7.51 -42.02 -18.63
N ALA A 198 -7.48 -40.76 -19.04
CA ALA A 198 -7.67 -40.37 -20.43
C ALA A 198 -6.42 -40.75 -21.22
N THR A 199 -6.42 -41.94 -21.83
CA THR A 199 -5.43 -42.41 -22.81
C THR A 199 -5.54 -41.67 -24.15
N ALA A 200 -5.92 -40.40 -24.11
CA ALA A 200 -5.95 -39.46 -25.21
C ALA A 200 -5.27 -38.17 -24.72
N ALA A 201 -3.94 -38.10 -24.87
CA ALA A 201 -3.20 -36.87 -24.69
C ALA A 201 -3.85 -35.79 -25.57
N HIS A 202 -4.39 -34.73 -24.95
CA HIS A 202 -5.04 -33.66 -25.71
C HIS A 202 -4.03 -33.09 -26.72
N PRO A 203 -4.35 -33.03 -28.03
CA PRO A 203 -3.38 -32.61 -29.05
C PRO A 203 -2.91 -31.16 -28.84
N ALA A 204 -3.69 -30.34 -28.13
CA ALA A 204 -3.28 -29.00 -27.70
C ALA A 204 -2.15 -29.01 -26.66
N LEU A 205 -2.16 -29.94 -25.69
CA LEU A 205 -1.08 -30.05 -24.69
C LEU A 205 0.21 -30.57 -25.34
N ALA A 206 0.12 -31.63 -26.15
CA ALA A 206 1.27 -32.12 -26.92
C ALA A 206 1.84 -31.05 -27.88
N SER A 207 0.97 -30.19 -28.45
CA SER A 207 1.40 -29.04 -29.27
C SER A 207 2.11 -27.97 -28.43
N ILE A 208 1.66 -27.72 -27.20
CA ILE A 208 2.32 -26.79 -26.26
C ILE A 208 3.67 -27.34 -25.78
N GLU A 209 3.76 -28.63 -25.44
CA GLU A 209 5.02 -29.31 -25.07
C GLU A 209 6.03 -29.24 -26.22
N ASN A 210 5.64 -29.62 -27.43
CA ASN A 210 6.50 -29.51 -28.62
C ASN A 210 6.96 -28.05 -28.89
N ARG A 211 6.13 -27.05 -28.59
CA ARG A 211 6.50 -25.63 -28.70
C ARG A 211 7.45 -25.18 -27.59
N LEU A 212 7.32 -25.71 -26.38
CA LEU A 212 8.25 -25.47 -25.29
C LEU A 212 9.62 -26.10 -25.59
N ASP A 213 9.67 -27.36 -26.04
CA ASP A 213 10.91 -28.02 -26.46
C ASP A 213 11.61 -27.27 -27.61
N ALA A 214 10.85 -26.78 -28.58
CA ALA A 214 11.40 -25.96 -29.68
C ALA A 214 11.94 -24.60 -29.20
N LEU A 215 11.37 -24.03 -28.12
CA LEU A 215 11.88 -22.80 -27.50
C LEU A 215 13.12 -23.07 -26.64
N VAL A 216 13.16 -24.17 -25.88
CA VAL A 216 14.33 -24.59 -25.09
C VAL A 216 15.53 -24.82 -26.01
N ARG A 217 15.38 -25.58 -27.10
CA ARG A 217 16.46 -25.80 -28.08
C ARG A 217 16.96 -24.50 -28.71
N ARG A 218 16.05 -23.56 -29.01
CA ARG A 218 16.44 -22.21 -29.48
C ARG A 218 17.25 -21.44 -28.43
N LEU A 219 16.94 -21.58 -27.14
CA LEU A 219 17.72 -20.94 -26.08
C LEU A 219 19.11 -21.57 -25.94
N ASP A 220 19.24 -22.89 -26.09
CA ASP A 220 20.55 -23.57 -26.13
C ASP A 220 21.43 -23.10 -27.30
N ASP A 221 20.85 -22.89 -28.49
CA ASP A 221 21.56 -22.31 -29.65
C ASP A 221 22.07 -20.87 -29.38
N PHE A 222 21.41 -20.13 -28.47
CA PHE A 222 21.84 -18.79 -28.03
C PHE A 222 22.80 -18.82 -26.82
N VAL A 223 23.21 -19.98 -26.31
CA VAL A 223 24.28 -20.12 -25.32
C VAL A 223 25.57 -20.55 -26.03
N PRO A 224 26.39 -19.60 -26.56
CA PRO A 224 27.68 -19.95 -27.13
C PRO A 224 28.58 -20.55 -26.05
N ALA A 225 28.82 -21.85 -26.19
CA ALA A 225 29.69 -22.62 -25.31
C ALA A 225 31.02 -21.89 -25.10
N HIS A 226 31.32 -21.55 -23.84
CA HIS A 226 32.58 -20.93 -23.43
C HIS A 226 33.75 -21.95 -23.45
N ARG A 227 33.87 -22.72 -24.53
CA ARG A 227 35.03 -23.56 -24.86
C ARG A 227 35.78 -22.92 -26.01
N ARG A 228 36.69 -22.00 -25.67
CA ARG A 228 37.74 -21.57 -26.62
C ARG A 228 38.61 -22.78 -26.97
N PRO A 229 38.76 -23.15 -28.26
CA PRO A 229 39.85 -24.02 -28.68
C PRO A 229 41.15 -23.21 -28.68
N SER A 230 42.22 -23.74 -28.10
CA SER A 230 43.57 -23.16 -28.20
C SER A 230 44.58 -24.22 -28.62
N SER A 231 45.65 -23.78 -29.28
CA SER A 231 46.29 -24.53 -30.36
C SER A 231 47.53 -25.34 -29.98
N ARG A 232 47.54 -26.60 -30.40
CA ARG A 232 48.59 -27.25 -31.22
C ARG A 232 50.07 -26.96 -30.85
N PHE A 233 50.70 -27.91 -30.14
CA PHE A 233 52.09 -28.39 -30.32
C PHE A 233 52.06 -29.91 -29.98
N GLN A 234 52.41 -30.85 -30.88
CA GLN A 234 53.76 -31.38 -31.16
C GLN A 234 54.60 -31.66 -29.88
N MET A 235 55.20 -32.83 -29.64
CA MET A 235 55.31 -34.08 -30.43
C MET A 235 55.75 -35.27 -29.52
N HIS A 236 55.72 -36.50 -30.07
CA HIS A 236 56.56 -37.66 -29.71
C HIS A 236 56.43 -38.42 -28.37
N SER A 237 55.72 -39.57 -28.45
CA SER A 237 56.30 -40.93 -28.31
C SER A 237 56.57 -41.61 -26.93
N ARG A 238 56.15 -42.90 -26.90
CA ARG A 238 56.68 -44.09 -26.19
C ARG A 238 56.24 -44.40 -24.74
N SER A 239 55.27 -45.32 -24.66
CA SER A 239 55.30 -46.60 -23.93
C SER A 239 55.80 -46.66 -22.47
N SER A 240 54.92 -46.99 -21.51
CA SER A 240 54.84 -48.35 -20.91
C SER A 240 54.18 -48.40 -19.50
N THR A 241 53.04 -49.10 -19.43
CA THR A 241 52.54 -49.93 -18.30
C THR A 241 52.12 -49.31 -16.94
N PRO A 242 51.24 -50.01 -16.15
CA PRO A 242 50.38 -49.45 -15.08
C PRO A 242 50.95 -49.79 -13.67
N PRO A 243 50.22 -49.82 -12.51
CA PRO A 243 48.78 -49.66 -12.25
C PRO A 243 48.35 -48.91 -10.96
N ARG A 244 47.02 -48.70 -10.82
CA ARG A 244 46.15 -49.16 -9.70
C ARG A 244 44.90 -48.25 -9.52
N SER A 245 43.73 -48.81 -9.82
CA SER A 245 42.43 -48.38 -9.26
C SER A 245 42.38 -48.70 -7.74
N PRO A 246 41.38 -48.25 -6.96
CA PRO A 246 40.18 -47.46 -7.33
C PRO A 246 40.13 -46.11 -6.53
N GLU A 247 39.03 -45.40 -6.23
CA GLU A 247 37.57 -45.67 -6.28
C GLU A 247 36.70 -44.37 -6.36
N LEU A 248 35.42 -44.51 -6.02
CA LEU A 248 34.30 -43.58 -5.76
C LEU A 248 34.65 -42.13 -5.30
N ARG A 249 33.98 -41.06 -5.78
CA ARG A 249 32.59 -40.58 -5.46
C ARG A 249 32.35 -40.27 -3.95
N PRO A 250 31.42 -39.36 -3.56
CA PRO A 250 30.71 -38.32 -4.30
C PRO A 250 30.87 -36.90 -3.64
N PRO A 251 29.84 -36.15 -3.16
CA PRO A 251 29.49 -34.87 -3.79
C PRO A 251 29.44 -33.66 -2.82
N ASP A 252 28.89 -32.57 -3.36
CA ASP A 252 28.47 -31.28 -2.78
C ASP A 252 28.13 -31.22 -1.27
N ALA A 253 28.64 -30.17 -0.62
CA ALA A 253 28.01 -29.53 0.54
C ALA A 253 28.39 -28.02 0.61
N PRO A 254 27.50 -27.12 1.09
CA PRO A 254 27.60 -25.67 0.87
C PRO A 254 28.17 -24.86 2.05
N ARG A 255 28.34 -23.53 1.83
CA ARG A 255 28.14 -22.36 2.73
C ARG A 255 28.42 -22.48 4.26
N ASP A 256 28.97 -21.48 4.96
CA ASP A 256 29.41 -20.12 4.58
C ASP A 256 30.46 -19.58 5.59
N VAL A 257 31.04 -18.43 5.29
CA VAL A 257 32.11 -17.66 5.96
C VAL A 257 32.19 -17.74 7.51
N SER A 258 33.35 -18.19 7.99
CA SER A 258 34.18 -17.44 8.96
C SER A 258 35.65 -17.85 8.84
N SER A 259 36.55 -16.86 8.80
CA SER A 259 37.87 -16.95 8.16
C SER A 259 38.97 -17.62 8.98
N SER A 260 39.01 -18.96 8.97
CA SER A 260 40.19 -19.77 9.29
C SER A 260 40.70 -20.49 8.03
N THR A 261 41.22 -19.73 7.05
CA THR A 261 41.67 -20.28 5.76
C THR A 261 42.99 -21.06 5.90
N VAL A 262 42.89 -22.27 6.42
CA VAL A 262 43.93 -23.29 6.34
C VAL A 262 44.18 -23.59 4.86
N CYS A 263 45.43 -23.43 4.38
CA CYS A 263 45.71 -23.56 2.95
C CYS A 263 45.54 -25.01 2.48
N TRP A 264 45.41 -25.20 1.17
CA TRP A 264 45.16 -26.52 0.56
C TRP A 264 46.14 -27.61 1.04
N TYR A 265 47.42 -27.27 1.22
CA TYR A 265 48.42 -28.21 1.74
C TYR A 265 48.12 -28.65 3.17
N HIS A 266 47.85 -27.72 4.09
CA HIS A 266 47.47 -28.05 5.46
C HIS A 266 46.09 -28.73 5.56
N ARG A 267 45.15 -28.37 4.68
CA ARG A 267 43.84 -29.04 4.58
C ARG A 267 43.95 -30.50 4.11
N ARG A 268 45.01 -30.85 3.37
CA ARG A 268 45.27 -32.20 2.85
C ARG A 268 46.25 -33.03 3.68
N PHE A 269 47.22 -32.40 4.33
CA PHE A 269 48.36 -33.07 4.98
C PHE A 269 48.54 -32.74 6.48
N GLY A 270 47.74 -31.83 7.04
CA GLY A 270 47.85 -31.43 8.45
C GLY A 270 49.24 -30.91 8.81
N ALA A 271 49.71 -31.19 10.03
CA ALA A 271 51.03 -30.78 10.52
C ALA A 271 52.22 -31.35 9.72
N SER A 272 52.00 -32.36 8.87
CA SER A 272 53.01 -32.95 7.97
C SER A 272 53.03 -32.29 6.58
N ALA A 273 52.42 -31.11 6.41
CA ALA A 273 52.37 -30.41 5.13
C ALA A 273 53.76 -29.96 4.67
N PRO A 274 54.25 -30.40 3.49
CA PRO A 274 55.60 -30.09 3.04
C PRO A 274 55.82 -28.61 2.71
N LYS A 275 54.73 -27.85 2.47
CA LYS A 275 54.75 -26.42 2.15
C LYS A 275 53.52 -25.73 2.73
N CYS A 276 53.69 -24.48 3.16
CA CYS A 276 52.62 -23.56 3.56
C CYS A 276 52.53 -22.40 2.58
N THR A 277 51.30 -22.01 2.22
CA THR A 277 51.03 -20.85 1.36
C THR A 277 50.18 -19.85 2.14
N ARG A 278 50.71 -18.65 2.40
CA ARG A 278 49.97 -17.58 3.11
C ARG A 278 48.87 -16.98 2.21
N PRO A 279 47.76 -16.46 2.78
CA PRO A 279 47.43 -16.39 4.21
C PRO A 279 46.88 -17.73 4.74
N CYS A 280 47.63 -18.36 5.64
CA CYS A 280 47.25 -19.59 6.31
C CYS A 280 47.48 -19.42 7.81
N CYS A 281 46.48 -19.78 8.62
CA CYS A 281 46.52 -19.69 10.07
C CYS A 281 47.14 -20.93 10.76
N TRP A 282 47.60 -21.94 10.01
CA TRP A 282 48.14 -23.17 10.59
C TRP A 282 49.52 -22.96 11.21
N SER A 283 49.68 -23.42 12.45
CA SER A 283 50.91 -23.28 13.23
C SER A 283 51.83 -24.49 12.97
N GLY A 284 53.00 -24.25 12.38
CA GLY A 284 54.06 -25.25 12.23
C GLY A 284 54.26 -25.75 10.79
N ASN A 285 55.34 -25.29 10.17
CA ASN A 285 56.02 -25.98 9.08
C ASN A 285 57.45 -26.23 9.53
N ALA A 286 57.72 -27.41 10.11
CA ALA A 286 59.07 -27.80 10.48
C ALA A 286 59.87 -28.07 9.20
N THR A 287 60.64 -27.08 8.76
CA THR A 287 61.56 -27.20 7.63
C THR A 287 62.70 -28.15 7.98
N THR A 288 62.70 -29.32 7.33
CA THR A 288 63.87 -30.19 7.16
C THR A 288 64.06 -30.33 5.63
N GLY A 289 65.17 -29.91 5.02
CA GLY A 289 66.40 -29.36 5.57
C GLY A 289 67.49 -30.43 5.63
N HIS A 290 68.17 -30.59 4.48
CA HIS A 290 69.10 -31.66 4.08
C HIS A 290 68.46 -32.99 3.68
#